data_AF-A0A6A2WYW1-F1
#
_entry.id   AF-A0A6A2WYW1-F1
#
_cell.length_a   1.000
_cell.length_b   1.000
_cell.length_c   1.000
_cell.angle_alpha   90.00
_cell.angle_beta   90.00
_cell.angle_gamma   90.00
#
_symmetry.space_group_name_H-M   'P 1'
#
loop_
_entity.id
_entity.type
_entity.pdbx_description
1 polymer ?
#
loop_
_entity_poly.entity_id
_entity_poly.type
_entity_poly.pdbx_seq_one_letter_code
_entity_poly.pdbx_strand_id
1 'polypeptide(L)'
;MKIPTLALEHLCYTCELFDYIASALAKFVAAESDSLHVSPVGEDAVAELTKAMERVNLDMRVGAFDVPNSPWIMQVNDTVGTLVGGRYKDQDVVAAVILGTGTNAAYVERAHTIPKWHGLLPESGEISKASPSFLKVINMEWGNFRSSHLPLTEYDQELDAGSLNPREQVCIWERLYVEFYKMAEEVEIFGDTITPKLKIPFLLRTPHMSAMHHDTSPDLKVVAAKLNDILEVYNKFYMRLNVILSCEPTAFIGILKKLGRDTVKGGEKQKTVVALDDGLYEHYTKFRTCMENTLRELLGEEVSENIVVKHSNDGSGIGAALLAAFHSQYIGVEEF
;
A
#
# COMPACT_ATOMS: atom_id res chain seq x y z
N MET A 1 -13.91 13.67 -51.36
CA MET A 1 -13.12 12.45 -51.05
C MET A 1 -13.41 12.07 -49.60
N LYS A 2 -13.80 10.82 -49.33
CA LYS A 2 -13.87 10.30 -47.97
C LYS A 2 -12.50 9.70 -47.62
N ILE A 3 -11.94 10.09 -46.48
CA ILE A 3 -10.76 9.43 -45.91
C ILE A 3 -11.22 8.05 -45.41
N PRO A 4 -10.51 6.95 -45.70
CA PRO A 4 -10.89 5.63 -45.20
C PRO A 4 -10.76 5.58 -43.68
N THR A 5 -11.77 5.02 -43.02
CA THR A 5 -11.67 4.63 -41.61
C THR A 5 -10.63 3.52 -41.51
N LEU A 6 -9.44 3.84 -41.00
CA LEU A 6 -8.53 2.83 -40.50
C LEU A 6 -9.24 2.15 -39.32
N ALA A 7 -9.56 0.87 -39.51
CA ALA A 7 -9.88 0.00 -38.40
C ALA A 7 -8.63 -0.10 -37.53
N LEU A 8 -8.58 0.68 -36.45
CA LEU A 8 -7.58 0.50 -35.41
C LEU A 8 -7.78 -0.90 -34.84
N GLU A 9 -6.77 -1.74 -35.05
CA GLU A 9 -6.60 -3.01 -34.35
C GLU A 9 -6.48 -2.70 -32.85
N HIS A 10 -7.62 -2.65 -32.17
CA HIS A 10 -7.68 -2.89 -30.74
C HIS A 10 -7.33 -4.38 -30.52
N LEU A 11 -6.05 -4.72 -30.66
CA LEU A 11 -5.49 -5.88 -29.97
C LEU A 11 -5.88 -5.71 -28.50
N CYS A 12 -6.54 -6.73 -27.97
CA CYS A 12 -7.16 -6.64 -26.66
C CYS A 12 -6.07 -6.83 -25.59
N TYR A 13 -5.34 -5.75 -25.28
CA TYR A 13 -4.24 -5.72 -24.30
C TYR A 13 -4.63 -6.34 -22.94
N THR A 14 -5.91 -6.30 -22.59
CA THR A 14 -6.47 -6.97 -21.40
C THR A 14 -6.44 -8.50 -21.54
N CYS A 15 -6.86 -9.06 -22.68
CA CYS A 15 -6.86 -10.52 -22.89
C CYS A 15 -5.44 -11.11 -22.85
N GLU A 16 -4.46 -10.46 -23.50
CA GLU A 16 -3.06 -10.93 -23.50
C GLU A 16 -2.47 -10.96 -22.07
N LEU A 17 -2.80 -9.96 -21.24
CA LEU A 17 -2.40 -9.93 -19.84
C LEU A 17 -3.01 -11.09 -19.03
N PHE A 18 -4.31 -11.34 -19.16
CA PHE A 18 -4.98 -12.43 -18.43
C PHE A 18 -4.53 -13.81 -18.93
N ASP A 19 -4.29 -13.99 -20.22
CA ASP A 19 -3.72 -15.23 -20.79
C ASP A 19 -2.31 -15.51 -20.28
N TYR A 20 -1.48 -14.48 -20.13
CA TYR A 20 -0.16 -14.59 -19.52
C TYR A 20 -0.26 -15.00 -18.04
N ILE A 21 -1.14 -14.36 -17.26
CA ILE A 21 -1.36 -14.67 -15.84
C ILE A 21 -1.84 -16.13 -15.68
N ALA A 22 -2.88 -16.53 -16.42
CA ALA A 22 -3.41 -17.90 -16.37
C ALA A 22 -2.35 -18.94 -16.78
N SER A 23 -1.55 -18.65 -17.80
CA SER A 23 -0.44 -19.52 -18.24
C SER A 23 0.68 -19.65 -17.20
N ALA A 24 0.94 -18.59 -16.42
CA ALA A 24 1.91 -18.63 -15.32
C ALA A 24 1.37 -19.43 -14.12
N LEU A 25 0.11 -19.21 -13.74
CA LEU A 25 -0.57 -19.97 -12.69
C LEU A 25 -0.64 -21.46 -13.02
N ALA A 26 -0.96 -21.83 -14.26
CA ALA A 26 -1.04 -23.22 -14.68
C ALA A 26 0.31 -23.95 -14.55
N LYS A 27 1.43 -23.28 -14.87
CA LYS A 27 2.78 -23.82 -14.67
C LYS A 27 3.15 -23.99 -13.20
N PHE A 28 2.66 -23.10 -12.34
CA PHE A 28 2.86 -23.18 -10.89
C PHE A 28 2.08 -24.37 -10.30
N VAL A 29 0.78 -24.45 -10.57
CA VAL A 29 -0.09 -25.54 -10.06
C VAL A 29 0.35 -26.92 -10.58
N ALA A 30 0.76 -27.02 -11.84
CA ALA A 30 1.27 -28.27 -12.43
C ALA A 30 2.60 -28.75 -11.81
N ALA A 31 3.28 -27.93 -11.01
CA ALA A 31 4.43 -28.35 -10.22
C ALA A 31 4.05 -28.95 -8.86
N GLU A 32 2.79 -28.83 -8.41
CA GLU A 32 2.38 -29.14 -7.03
C GLU A 32 1.29 -30.23 -6.87
N SER A 33 0.27 -30.39 -7.74
CA SER A 33 -0.70 -31.53 -7.63
C SER A 33 -1.64 -31.80 -8.83
N ASP A 34 -2.31 -32.97 -8.81
CA ASP A 34 -3.30 -33.45 -9.81
C ASP A 34 -4.76 -33.01 -9.53
N SER A 35 -5.35 -32.21 -10.44
CA SER A 35 -6.79 -32.07 -10.80
C SER A 35 -7.91 -31.85 -9.74
N LEU A 36 -8.71 -30.76 -9.85
CA LEU A 36 -9.93 -30.55 -9.03
C LEU A 36 -10.97 -29.53 -9.60
N HIS A 37 -12.19 -29.97 -9.96
CA HIS A 37 -13.17 -29.28 -10.83
C HIS A 37 -13.80 -27.90 -10.45
N VAL A 38 -14.09 -27.09 -11.49
CA VAL A 38 -14.59 -25.68 -11.48
C VAL A 38 -16.01 -25.46 -12.06
N SER A 39 -16.66 -24.34 -11.68
CA SER A 39 -17.82 -23.70 -12.34
C SER A 39 -17.84 -22.16 -12.06
N PRO A 40 -18.36 -21.26 -12.93
CA PRO A 40 -18.03 -19.81 -12.91
C PRO A 40 -19.19 -18.82 -12.62
N VAL A 41 -18.91 -17.63 -12.03
CA VAL A 41 -19.63 -16.33 -12.24
C VAL A 41 -18.78 -15.10 -11.86
N GLY A 42 -18.56 -14.18 -12.82
CA GLY A 42 -18.58 -12.68 -12.73
C GLY A 42 -17.88 -11.87 -11.62
N GLU A 43 -17.47 -10.60 -11.81
CA GLU A 43 -17.26 -9.73 -12.98
C GLU A 43 -16.18 -8.69 -12.54
N ASP A 44 -15.41 -8.01 -13.40
CA ASP A 44 -15.21 -8.13 -14.86
C ASP A 44 -13.79 -8.63 -15.16
N ALA A 45 -12.76 -8.02 -14.55
CA ALA A 45 -11.40 -8.58 -14.53
C ALA A 45 -11.35 -10.01 -13.95
N VAL A 46 -12.23 -10.29 -12.97
CA VAL A 46 -12.53 -11.63 -12.47
C VAL A 46 -13.03 -12.52 -13.62
N ALA A 47 -14.02 -12.08 -14.40
CA ALA A 47 -14.56 -12.86 -15.51
C ALA A 47 -13.54 -13.09 -16.63
N GLU A 48 -12.69 -12.12 -16.97
CA GLU A 48 -11.63 -12.31 -17.97
C GLU A 48 -10.54 -13.28 -17.49
N LEU A 49 -10.15 -13.22 -16.21
CA LEU A 49 -9.25 -14.22 -15.62
C LEU A 49 -9.89 -15.62 -15.61
N THR A 50 -11.19 -15.75 -15.30
CA THR A 50 -11.91 -17.04 -15.42
C THR A 50 -11.79 -17.60 -16.83
N LYS A 51 -12.13 -16.80 -17.85
CA LYS A 51 -12.07 -17.21 -19.26
C LYS A 51 -10.64 -17.57 -19.68
N ALA A 52 -9.62 -16.89 -19.15
CA ALA A 52 -8.23 -17.20 -19.42
C ALA A 52 -7.80 -18.54 -18.79
N MET A 53 -8.25 -18.84 -17.57
CA MET A 53 -7.99 -20.13 -16.92
C MET A 53 -8.74 -21.28 -17.58
N GLU A 54 -9.98 -21.06 -18.04
CA GLU A 54 -10.72 -22.00 -18.90
C GLU A 54 -9.94 -22.31 -20.20
N ARG A 55 -9.36 -21.30 -20.85
CA ARG A 55 -8.55 -21.48 -22.08
C ARG A 55 -7.29 -22.34 -21.88
N VAL A 56 -6.69 -22.33 -20.69
CA VAL A 56 -5.52 -23.17 -20.36
C VAL A 56 -5.87 -24.44 -19.57
N ASN A 57 -7.17 -24.74 -19.42
CA ASN A 57 -7.68 -25.88 -18.63
C ASN A 57 -7.13 -25.90 -17.19
N LEU A 58 -7.03 -24.73 -16.56
CA LEU A 58 -6.60 -24.58 -15.18
C LEU A 58 -7.81 -24.63 -14.23
N ASP A 59 -7.82 -25.63 -13.36
CA ASP A 59 -8.94 -25.94 -12.46
C ASP A 59 -8.90 -25.06 -11.19
N MET A 60 -9.16 -23.75 -11.36
CA MET A 60 -9.33 -22.76 -10.29
C MET A 60 -10.64 -21.96 -10.48
N ARG A 61 -11.48 -21.84 -9.43
CA ARG A 61 -12.76 -21.10 -9.46
C ARG A 61 -12.52 -19.60 -9.19
N VAL A 62 -13.43 -18.70 -9.57
CA VAL A 62 -13.23 -17.22 -9.51
C VAL A 62 -14.50 -16.49 -9.03
N GLY A 63 -14.41 -15.41 -8.22
CA GLY A 63 -15.58 -14.63 -7.79
C GLY A 63 -15.31 -13.48 -6.80
N ALA A 64 -15.92 -12.30 -7.06
CA ALA A 64 -15.69 -11.06 -6.32
C ALA A 64 -16.41 -10.95 -4.95
N PHE A 65 -16.05 -9.95 -4.15
CA PHE A 65 -16.67 -9.64 -2.85
C PHE A 65 -18.14 -9.17 -3.02
N ASP A 66 -18.96 -9.32 -1.96
CA ASP A 66 -20.40 -9.02 -1.88
C ASP A 66 -21.41 -10.00 -2.56
N VAL A 67 -20.99 -11.19 -3.02
CA VAL A 67 -21.95 -12.26 -3.39
C VAL A 67 -21.94 -13.43 -2.39
N PRO A 68 -23.02 -13.63 -1.60
CA PRO A 68 -23.16 -14.83 -0.76
C PRO A 68 -23.12 -16.10 -1.62
N ASN A 69 -22.23 -17.03 -1.28
CA ASN A 69 -22.04 -18.33 -1.95
C ASN A 69 -21.39 -18.32 -3.35
N SER A 70 -20.66 -17.26 -3.76
CA SER A 70 -19.84 -17.28 -5.00
C SER A 70 -18.41 -17.84 -4.79
N PRO A 71 -17.86 -18.64 -5.74
CA PRO A 71 -16.62 -19.39 -5.49
C PRO A 71 -15.30 -18.81 -6.07
N TRP A 72 -14.41 -18.30 -5.19
CA TRP A 72 -12.94 -18.55 -5.12
C TRP A 72 -11.84 -17.84 -5.96
N ILE A 73 -12.00 -16.61 -6.43
CA ILE A 73 -10.85 -15.65 -6.48
C ILE A 73 -11.35 -14.33 -5.95
N MET A 74 -11.07 -14.08 -4.67
CA MET A 74 -11.33 -12.80 -4.05
C MET A 74 -10.36 -11.77 -4.64
N GLN A 75 -10.91 -10.70 -5.24
CA GLN A 75 -10.13 -9.51 -5.50
C GLN A 75 -9.82 -8.85 -4.15
N VAL A 76 -8.58 -8.98 -3.70
CA VAL A 76 -8.09 -8.45 -2.42
C VAL A 76 -7.22 -7.23 -2.71
N ASN A 77 -7.54 -6.09 -2.09
CA ASN A 77 -6.59 -4.98 -2.01
C ASN A 77 -5.41 -5.39 -1.11
N ASP A 78 -4.18 -5.10 -1.55
CA ASP A 78 -2.92 -5.39 -0.85
C ASP A 78 -2.89 -5.01 0.63
N THR A 79 -3.44 -3.85 0.98
CA THR A 79 -3.47 -3.30 2.34
C THR A 79 -4.50 -4.01 3.21
N VAL A 80 -5.61 -4.46 2.62
CA VAL A 80 -6.57 -5.37 3.26
C VAL A 80 -5.94 -6.75 3.49
N GLY A 81 -5.16 -7.25 2.53
CA GLY A 81 -4.37 -8.47 2.70
C GLY A 81 -3.34 -8.33 3.83
N THR A 82 -2.64 -7.20 3.90
CA THR A 82 -1.71 -6.84 4.99
C THR A 82 -2.42 -6.84 6.36
N LEU A 83 -3.63 -6.28 6.43
CA LEU A 83 -4.44 -6.27 7.65
C LEU A 83 -4.78 -7.68 8.13
N VAL A 84 -5.18 -8.56 7.21
CA VAL A 84 -5.58 -9.94 7.54
C VAL A 84 -4.36 -10.80 7.87
N GLY A 85 -3.29 -10.73 7.08
CA GLY A 85 -2.02 -11.42 7.37
C GLY A 85 -1.38 -10.97 8.68
N GLY A 86 -1.46 -9.68 8.99
CA GLY A 86 -1.08 -9.13 10.29
C GLY A 86 -1.96 -9.64 11.43
N ARG A 87 -3.30 -9.55 11.28
CA ARG A 87 -4.27 -9.99 12.29
C ARG A 87 -4.21 -11.49 12.59
N TYR A 88 -3.92 -12.32 11.58
CA TYR A 88 -3.72 -13.76 11.74
C TYR A 88 -2.52 -14.06 12.65
N LYS A 89 -1.45 -13.25 12.57
CA LYS A 89 -0.22 -13.39 13.38
C LYS A 89 -0.30 -12.68 14.75
N ASP A 90 -1.05 -11.59 14.88
CA ASP A 90 -1.23 -10.83 16.13
C ASP A 90 -2.66 -10.25 16.23
N GLN A 91 -3.42 -10.71 17.23
CA GLN A 91 -4.82 -10.34 17.41
C GLN A 91 -5.04 -8.86 17.76
N ASP A 92 -4.00 -8.14 18.19
CA ASP A 92 -4.07 -6.71 18.50
C ASP A 92 -3.95 -5.80 17.25
N VAL A 93 -3.80 -6.37 16.04
CA VAL A 93 -3.69 -5.61 14.78
C VAL A 93 -5.02 -4.95 14.42
N VAL A 94 -5.14 -3.63 14.61
CA VAL A 94 -6.39 -2.88 14.33
C VAL A 94 -6.42 -2.20 12.97
N ALA A 95 -5.25 -1.93 12.41
CA ALA A 95 -5.05 -1.25 11.14
C ALA A 95 -3.82 -1.83 10.41
N ALA A 96 -3.78 -1.62 9.10
CA ALA A 96 -2.64 -1.88 8.23
C ALA A 96 -2.35 -0.66 7.37
N VAL A 97 -1.08 -0.48 7.03
CA VAL A 97 -0.62 0.63 6.18
C VAL A 97 0.46 0.13 5.22
N ILE A 98 0.38 0.58 3.96
CA ILE A 98 1.44 0.41 2.97
C ILE A 98 2.11 1.77 2.74
N LEU A 99 3.44 1.79 2.79
CA LEU A 99 4.29 2.99 2.71
C LEU A 99 5.41 2.79 1.68
N GLY A 100 5.06 2.70 0.39
CA GLY A 100 5.97 2.25 -0.65
C GLY A 100 6.04 3.14 -1.88
N THR A 101 5.95 2.53 -3.06
CA THR A 101 5.80 3.27 -4.33
C THR A 101 4.44 3.97 -4.41
N GLY A 102 3.43 3.40 -3.76
CA GLY A 102 2.18 4.07 -3.40
C GLY A 102 1.94 3.97 -1.90
N THR A 103 0.84 4.56 -1.42
CA THR A 103 0.39 4.39 -0.04
C THR A 103 -1.09 4.18 0.06
N ASN A 104 -1.47 3.35 1.02
CA ASN A 104 -2.85 3.12 1.40
C ASN A 104 -2.91 2.68 2.87
N ALA A 105 -4.10 2.74 3.47
CA ALA A 105 -4.37 2.19 4.78
C ALA A 105 -5.70 1.42 4.79
N ALA A 106 -5.74 0.37 5.59
CA ALA A 106 -6.96 -0.38 5.87
C ALA A 106 -7.16 -0.54 7.38
N TYR A 107 -8.41 -0.52 7.84
CA TYR A 107 -8.70 -0.72 9.26
C TYR A 107 -10.04 -1.44 9.47
N VAL A 108 -10.26 -1.95 10.69
CA VAL A 108 -11.52 -2.61 11.05
C VAL A 108 -12.50 -1.60 11.66
N GLU A 109 -13.61 -1.36 10.99
CA GLU A 109 -14.70 -0.48 11.43
C GLU A 109 -15.94 -1.30 11.83
N ARG A 110 -16.84 -0.70 12.63
CA ARG A 110 -18.13 -1.29 12.99
C ARG A 110 -19.16 -1.03 11.88
N ALA A 111 -19.87 -2.06 11.43
CA ALA A 111 -20.82 -1.94 10.31
C ALA A 111 -21.87 -0.81 10.51
N HIS A 112 -22.34 -0.63 11.74
CA HIS A 112 -23.36 0.37 12.11
C HIS A 112 -22.84 1.82 12.19
N THR A 113 -21.52 2.06 12.16
CA THR A 113 -20.93 3.42 12.14
C THR A 113 -20.59 3.89 10.73
N ILE A 114 -21.02 3.16 9.69
CA ILE A 114 -20.80 3.46 8.27
C ILE A 114 -22.14 3.86 7.62
N PRO A 115 -22.50 5.16 7.55
CA PRO A 115 -23.83 5.58 7.08
C PRO A 115 -24.14 5.22 5.62
N LYS A 116 -23.10 4.96 4.80
CA LYS A 116 -23.26 4.52 3.40
C LYS A 116 -23.50 3.02 3.24
N TRP A 117 -23.27 2.21 4.29
CA TRP A 117 -23.42 0.76 4.22
C TRP A 117 -24.88 0.37 4.54
N HIS A 118 -25.56 -0.19 3.54
CA HIS A 118 -26.95 -0.65 3.64
C HIS A 118 -27.08 -2.18 3.47
N GLY A 119 -25.96 -2.90 3.34
CA GLY A 119 -25.96 -4.35 3.21
C GLY A 119 -26.36 -5.05 4.51
N LEU A 120 -26.84 -6.30 4.38
CA LEU A 120 -27.45 -7.07 5.46
C LEU A 120 -26.57 -7.09 6.73
N LEU A 121 -27.15 -6.62 7.84
CA LEU A 121 -26.69 -6.93 9.19
C LEU A 121 -27.33 -8.26 9.60
N PRO A 122 -26.68 -9.09 10.44
CA PRO A 122 -27.30 -10.30 10.95
C PRO A 122 -28.57 -9.99 11.72
N GLU A 123 -29.57 -10.87 11.62
CA GLU A 123 -30.76 -10.79 12.46
C GLU A 123 -30.38 -10.88 13.95
N SER A 124 -31.01 -10.05 14.77
CA SER A 124 -30.59 -9.74 16.14
C SER A 124 -30.84 -10.85 17.18
N GLY A 125 -31.10 -12.09 16.75
CA GLY A 125 -31.56 -13.18 17.62
C GLY A 125 -30.45 -13.89 18.40
N GLU A 126 -29.32 -14.14 17.74
CA GLU A 126 -28.10 -14.66 18.33
C GLU A 126 -26.96 -13.79 17.83
N ILE A 127 -26.15 -13.22 18.75
CA ILE A 127 -24.77 -12.75 18.56
C ILE A 127 -24.41 -11.69 19.63
N SER A 128 -23.19 -11.76 20.17
CA SER A 128 -22.62 -10.70 21.03
C SER A 128 -22.12 -9.50 20.20
N LYS A 129 -21.95 -8.33 20.83
CA LYS A 129 -21.35 -7.13 20.19
C LYS A 129 -19.92 -7.32 19.63
N ALA A 130 -19.32 -8.50 19.82
CA ALA A 130 -17.99 -8.88 19.36
C ALA A 130 -17.97 -9.80 18.13
N SER A 131 -19.11 -10.10 17.50
CA SER A 131 -19.11 -10.97 16.31
C SER A 131 -18.32 -10.41 15.14
N PRO A 132 -17.69 -11.29 14.34
CA PRO A 132 -17.14 -10.94 13.02
C PRO A 132 -18.15 -10.20 12.14
N SER A 133 -19.41 -10.61 12.21
CA SER A 133 -20.53 -10.10 11.40
C SER A 133 -20.89 -8.62 11.62
N PHE A 134 -20.43 -8.02 12.73
CA PHE A 134 -20.62 -6.58 13.01
C PHE A 134 -19.40 -5.72 12.63
N LEU A 135 -18.34 -6.35 12.12
CA LEU A 135 -17.11 -5.69 11.71
C LEU A 135 -16.98 -5.68 10.19
N LYS A 136 -16.43 -4.61 9.64
CA LYS A 136 -16.15 -4.44 8.21
C LYS A 136 -14.73 -3.92 8.07
N VAL A 137 -13.95 -4.50 7.17
CA VAL A 137 -12.67 -3.91 6.78
C VAL A 137 -12.95 -2.73 5.85
N ILE A 138 -12.38 -1.59 6.18
CA ILE A 138 -12.38 -0.39 5.35
C ILE A 138 -11.02 -0.30 4.68
N ASN A 139 -10.97 -0.53 3.37
CA ASN A 139 -9.94 0.05 2.53
C ASN A 139 -10.20 1.57 2.43
N MET A 140 -9.22 2.40 2.76
CA MET A 140 -9.38 3.86 2.77
C MET A 140 -9.07 4.51 1.42
N GLU A 141 -8.25 3.88 0.57
CA GLU A 141 -7.61 4.50 -0.61
C GLU A 141 -7.04 5.89 -0.29
N TRP A 142 -6.30 5.97 0.82
CA TRP A 142 -6.00 7.26 1.47
C TRP A 142 -5.02 8.15 0.70
N GLY A 143 -4.42 7.65 -0.38
CA GLY A 143 -3.48 8.41 -1.22
C GLY A 143 -4.10 9.68 -1.78
N ASN A 144 -5.43 9.66 -2.01
CA ASN A 144 -6.19 10.80 -2.49
C ASN A 144 -6.67 11.75 -1.38
N PHE A 145 -6.20 11.58 -0.14
CA PHE A 145 -6.51 12.50 0.96
C PHE A 145 -5.96 13.90 0.67
N ARG A 146 -6.81 14.92 0.92
CA ARG A 146 -6.55 16.32 0.58
C ARG A 146 -7.05 17.22 1.70
N SER A 147 -6.23 18.19 2.09
CA SER A 147 -6.56 19.18 3.11
C SER A 147 -5.75 20.46 2.88
N SER A 148 -6.34 21.62 3.16
CA SER A 148 -5.63 22.91 3.20
C SER A 148 -4.58 22.99 4.30
N HIS A 149 -4.55 22.01 5.21
CA HIS A 149 -3.54 21.88 6.26
C HIS A 149 -2.33 21.03 5.82
N LEU A 150 -2.35 20.43 4.62
CA LEU A 150 -1.14 19.83 4.05
C LEU A 150 -0.16 20.96 3.70
N PRO A 151 1.12 20.90 4.13
CA PRO A 151 2.11 21.94 3.87
C PRO A 151 2.65 21.82 2.44
N LEU A 152 1.79 22.05 1.44
CA LEU A 152 2.11 21.99 0.01
C LEU A 152 2.99 23.17 -0.41
N THR A 153 4.07 22.87 -1.13
CA THR A 153 4.98 23.83 -1.74
C THR A 153 4.61 24.08 -3.21
N GLU A 154 5.26 25.05 -3.86
CA GLU A 154 5.13 25.28 -5.31
C GLU A 154 5.57 24.06 -6.13
N TYR A 155 6.59 23.33 -5.67
CA TYR A 155 7.10 22.13 -6.33
C TYR A 155 6.12 20.93 -6.21
N ASP A 156 5.43 20.77 -5.07
CA ASP A 156 4.34 19.77 -4.97
C ASP A 156 3.22 20.08 -6.00
N GLN A 157 2.98 21.36 -6.30
CA GLN A 157 1.96 21.81 -7.26
C GLN A 157 2.42 21.63 -8.71
N GLU A 158 3.69 21.89 -9.03
CA GLU A 158 4.26 21.60 -10.36
C GLU A 158 4.27 20.10 -10.65
N LEU A 159 4.60 19.28 -9.64
CA LEU A 159 4.59 17.82 -9.73
C LEU A 159 3.18 17.27 -9.93
N ASP A 160 2.18 17.74 -9.16
CA ASP A 160 0.75 17.43 -9.38
C ASP A 160 0.31 17.81 -10.80
N ALA A 161 0.67 19.02 -11.26
CA ALA A 161 0.32 19.52 -12.59
C ALA A 161 1.00 18.76 -13.75
N GLY A 162 2.21 18.22 -13.54
CA GLY A 162 2.95 17.42 -14.51
C GLY A 162 2.63 15.91 -14.47
N SER A 163 1.82 15.47 -13.51
CA SER A 163 1.45 14.06 -13.34
C SER A 163 0.44 13.57 -14.41
N LEU A 164 0.27 12.24 -14.50
CA LEU A 164 -0.77 11.64 -15.36
C LEU A 164 -2.19 11.91 -14.87
N ASN A 165 -2.37 12.09 -13.55
CA ASN A 165 -3.67 12.32 -12.91
C ASN A 165 -3.62 13.64 -12.12
N PRO A 166 -3.54 14.81 -12.78
CA PRO A 166 -3.45 16.08 -12.06
C PRO A 166 -4.63 16.26 -11.13
N ARG A 167 -4.32 16.59 -9.89
CA ARG A 167 -5.23 16.72 -8.77
C ARG A 167 -5.76 15.41 -8.18
N GLU A 168 -5.01 14.32 -8.27
CA GLU A 168 -5.25 13.08 -7.54
C GLU A 168 -3.98 12.63 -6.78
N GLN A 169 -4.12 11.71 -5.82
CA GLN A 169 -2.97 11.10 -5.11
C GLN A 169 -2.00 12.08 -4.40
N VAL A 170 -2.54 13.14 -3.78
CA VAL A 170 -1.77 14.24 -3.15
C VAL A 170 -1.04 13.85 -1.85
N CYS A 171 -1.15 12.62 -1.34
CA CYS A 171 -0.28 12.20 -0.23
C CYS A 171 1.16 11.93 -0.75
N ILE A 172 2.00 12.97 -0.71
CA ILE A 172 3.25 13.07 -1.46
C ILE A 172 4.39 12.22 -0.88
N TRP A 173 4.70 11.10 -1.55
CA TRP A 173 5.94 10.32 -1.38
C TRP A 173 7.15 10.92 -2.10
N GLU A 174 6.87 11.77 -3.09
CA GLU A 174 7.85 12.30 -4.04
C GLU A 174 8.59 13.54 -3.50
N ARG A 175 8.24 14.00 -2.29
CA ARG A 175 8.87 15.12 -1.55
C ARG A 175 10.38 14.98 -1.43
N LEU A 176 10.85 13.75 -1.21
CA LEU A 176 12.27 13.38 -1.20
C LEU A 176 13.05 13.90 -2.42
N TYR A 177 12.46 13.81 -3.61
CA TYR A 177 13.08 14.28 -4.86
C TYR A 177 12.98 15.79 -4.99
N VAL A 178 11.79 16.33 -4.72
CA VAL A 178 11.46 17.76 -4.76
C VAL A 178 12.37 18.60 -3.85
N GLU A 179 12.54 18.20 -2.59
CA GLU A 179 13.40 18.91 -1.63
C GLU A 179 14.87 18.87 -2.07
N PHE A 180 15.32 17.78 -2.69
CA PHE A 180 16.67 17.67 -3.23
C PHE A 180 16.88 18.55 -4.48
N TYR A 181 15.92 18.56 -5.40
CA TYR A 181 15.93 19.42 -6.58
C TYR A 181 15.96 20.90 -6.17
N LYS A 182 15.08 21.29 -5.24
CA LYS A 182 15.04 22.63 -4.63
C LYS A 182 16.39 23.03 -4.03
N MET A 183 16.98 22.19 -3.19
CA MET A 183 18.28 22.47 -2.59
C MET A 183 19.40 22.61 -3.63
N ALA A 184 19.35 21.84 -4.73
CA ALA A 184 20.33 21.95 -5.81
C ALA A 184 20.16 23.23 -6.67
N GLU A 185 18.93 23.72 -6.86
CA GLU A 185 18.66 25.00 -7.55
C GLU A 185 18.95 26.22 -6.67
N GLU A 186 18.46 26.26 -5.44
CA GLU A 186 18.50 27.47 -4.58
C GLU A 186 19.87 27.73 -3.94
N VAL A 187 20.68 26.69 -3.73
CA VAL A 187 21.88 26.76 -2.88
C VAL A 187 23.18 26.44 -3.65
N GLU A 188 23.12 26.46 -4.99
CA GLU A 188 24.25 26.20 -5.90
C GLU A 188 25.09 24.96 -5.50
N ILE A 189 24.44 23.89 -5.01
CA ILE A 189 25.11 22.70 -4.44
C ILE A 189 25.98 21.97 -5.48
N PHE A 190 25.82 22.28 -6.76
CA PHE A 190 26.64 21.75 -7.85
C PHE A 190 27.44 22.85 -8.60
N GLY A 191 27.53 24.05 -8.03
CA GLY A 191 28.09 25.25 -8.66
C GLY A 191 27.15 25.85 -9.71
N ASP A 192 27.68 26.75 -10.54
CA ASP A 192 26.97 27.58 -11.53
C ASP A 192 26.14 26.80 -12.57
N THR A 193 26.29 25.46 -12.66
CA THR A 193 25.65 24.65 -13.71
C THR A 193 25.04 23.37 -13.15
N ILE A 194 23.70 23.34 -13.13
CA ILE A 194 22.92 22.15 -12.77
C ILE A 194 23.01 21.11 -13.90
N THR A 195 23.39 19.87 -13.55
CA THR A 195 23.44 18.76 -14.50
C THR A 195 22.07 18.51 -15.16
N PRO A 196 21.99 18.33 -16.49
CA PRO A 196 20.74 18.00 -17.18
C PRO A 196 20.04 16.75 -16.61
N LYS A 197 20.81 15.82 -16.03
CA LYS A 197 20.27 14.62 -15.37
C LYS A 197 19.36 14.93 -14.19
N LEU A 198 19.59 16.03 -13.47
CA LEU A 198 18.74 16.44 -12.36
C LEU A 198 17.34 16.88 -12.82
N LYS A 199 17.15 17.16 -14.12
CA LYS A 199 15.85 17.49 -14.71
C LYS A 199 15.07 16.26 -15.20
N ILE A 200 15.62 15.05 -15.03
CA ILE A 200 14.98 13.79 -15.43
C ILE A 200 14.12 13.29 -14.26
N PRO A 201 12.78 13.28 -14.37
CA PRO A 201 11.90 12.80 -13.31
C PRO A 201 12.25 11.37 -12.88
N PHE A 202 12.08 11.07 -11.59
CA PHE A 202 12.28 9.74 -10.99
C PHE A 202 13.69 9.12 -11.09
N LEU A 203 14.68 9.84 -11.63
CA LEU A 203 16.05 9.33 -11.76
C LEU A 203 16.69 9.00 -10.38
N LEU A 204 16.42 9.83 -9.38
CA LEU A 204 16.87 9.65 -8.01
C LEU A 204 15.79 8.94 -7.18
N ARG A 205 15.86 7.61 -7.14
CA ARG A 205 14.87 6.73 -6.48
C ARG A 205 15.09 6.59 -4.98
N THR A 206 14.05 6.17 -4.25
CA THR A 206 14.05 5.98 -2.80
C THR A 206 15.19 5.11 -2.24
N PRO A 207 15.62 4.00 -2.88
CA PRO A 207 16.80 3.25 -2.42
C PRO A 207 18.12 4.04 -2.52
N HIS A 208 18.23 4.97 -3.48
CA HIS A 208 19.38 5.87 -3.59
C HIS A 208 19.36 6.86 -2.43
N MET A 209 18.21 7.48 -2.15
CA MET A 209 18.02 8.38 -1.00
C MET A 209 18.27 7.69 0.34
N SER A 210 17.79 6.47 0.52
CA SER A 210 18.08 5.65 1.70
C SER A 210 19.57 5.42 1.86
N ALA A 211 20.28 4.99 0.81
CA ALA A 211 21.73 4.75 0.87
C ALA A 211 22.52 6.03 1.23
N MET A 212 22.15 7.17 0.65
CA MET A 212 22.77 8.47 0.96
C MET A 212 22.46 8.93 2.39
N HIS A 213 21.21 8.78 2.85
CA HIS A 213 20.82 9.21 4.19
C HIS A 213 21.43 8.33 5.29
N HIS A 214 21.71 7.04 5.03
CA HIS A 214 22.46 6.17 5.96
C HIS A 214 23.99 6.44 5.97
N ASP A 215 24.51 7.34 5.14
CA ASP A 215 25.92 7.65 5.15
C ASP A 215 26.35 8.35 6.45
N THR A 216 27.18 7.65 7.22
CA THR A 216 27.79 8.14 8.47
C THR A 216 29.26 8.50 8.30
N SER A 217 29.82 8.36 7.10
CA SER A 217 31.22 8.72 6.83
C SER A 217 31.45 10.23 6.97
N PRO A 218 32.62 10.66 7.47
CA PRO A 218 32.92 12.08 7.69
C PRO A 218 33.05 12.87 6.38
N ASP A 219 33.36 12.18 5.28
CA ASP A 219 33.54 12.68 3.93
C ASP A 219 32.32 12.46 3.01
N LEU A 220 31.25 11.85 3.52
CA LEU A 220 30.02 11.52 2.80
C LEU A 220 30.27 10.74 1.49
N LYS A 221 31.15 9.73 1.55
CA LYS A 221 31.63 8.96 0.39
C LYS A 221 30.52 8.19 -0.35
N VAL A 222 29.47 7.77 0.34
CA VAL A 222 28.33 7.06 -0.27
C VAL A 222 27.41 8.06 -0.97
N VAL A 223 27.22 9.25 -0.38
CA VAL A 223 26.56 10.39 -1.06
C VAL A 223 27.32 10.74 -2.33
N ALA A 224 28.64 10.94 -2.23
CA ALA A 224 29.52 11.23 -3.36
C ALA A 224 29.43 10.18 -4.48
N ALA A 225 29.52 8.89 -4.12
CA ALA A 225 29.40 7.80 -5.07
C ALA A 225 28.02 7.79 -5.75
N LYS A 226 26.92 7.91 -4.99
CA LYS A 226 25.56 7.87 -5.57
C LYS A 226 25.28 9.06 -6.48
N LEU A 227 25.68 10.28 -6.09
CA LEU A 227 25.47 11.46 -6.92
C LEU A 227 26.34 11.43 -8.19
N ASN A 228 27.55 10.87 -8.11
CA ASN A 228 28.35 10.62 -9.31
C ASN A 228 27.72 9.55 -10.23
N ASP A 229 27.40 8.36 -9.68
CA ASP A 229 26.83 7.23 -10.45
C ASP A 229 25.53 7.61 -11.17
N ILE A 230 24.68 8.43 -10.53
CA ILE A 230 23.33 8.74 -11.00
C ILE A 230 23.31 10.04 -11.82
N LEU A 231 23.92 11.10 -11.31
CA LEU A 231 23.80 12.47 -11.85
C LEU A 231 25.06 12.95 -12.60
N GLU A 232 26.15 12.17 -12.56
CA GLU A 232 27.48 12.52 -13.11
C GLU A 232 28.07 13.80 -12.50
N VAL A 233 27.79 14.03 -11.21
CA VAL A 233 28.29 15.22 -10.48
C VAL A 233 29.42 14.87 -9.52
N TYR A 234 30.50 15.65 -9.60
CA TYR A 234 31.62 15.63 -8.67
C TYR A 234 31.68 16.95 -7.88
N ASN A 235 31.17 16.97 -6.65
CA ASN A 235 31.45 18.06 -5.70
C ASN A 235 32.23 17.54 -4.48
N LYS A 236 32.88 18.45 -3.74
CA LYS A 236 33.48 18.23 -2.42
C LYS A 236 32.56 18.68 -1.28
N PHE A 237 31.57 19.53 -1.57
CA PHE A 237 30.60 20.04 -0.59
C PHE A 237 29.26 19.30 -0.71
N TYR A 238 29.21 18.08 -0.18
CA TYR A 238 27.93 17.42 0.07
C TYR A 238 27.39 17.92 1.42
N MET A 239 26.22 18.55 1.41
CA MET A 239 25.48 18.82 2.64
C MET A 239 24.73 17.56 3.08
N ARG A 240 24.56 17.38 4.39
CA ARG A 240 23.66 16.35 4.91
C ARG A 240 22.23 16.74 4.58
N LEU A 241 21.60 15.98 3.70
CA LEU A 241 20.18 16.12 3.41
C LEU A 241 19.37 15.68 4.64
N ASN A 242 18.78 16.66 5.34
CA ASN A 242 17.72 16.38 6.30
C ASN A 242 16.43 16.22 5.50
N VAL A 243 16.10 14.97 5.13
CA VAL A 243 14.82 14.66 4.50
C VAL A 243 13.71 14.89 5.52
N ILE A 244 12.76 15.80 5.23
CA ILE A 244 11.62 16.03 6.10
C ILE A 244 10.44 15.19 5.61
N LEU A 245 10.33 13.99 6.15
CA LEU A 245 9.22 13.05 5.91
C LEU A 245 7.97 13.50 6.70
N SER A 246 7.41 14.65 6.31
CA SER A 246 6.44 15.38 7.12
C SER A 246 5.01 14.80 7.08
N CYS A 247 4.68 13.93 6.12
CA CYS A 247 3.28 13.70 5.75
C CYS A 247 2.63 12.53 6.50
N GLU A 248 3.34 11.40 6.65
CA GLU A 248 2.70 10.13 7.01
C GLU A 248 2.10 10.03 8.43
N PRO A 249 2.78 10.45 9.53
CA PRO A 249 2.32 10.15 10.88
C PRO A 249 0.93 10.71 11.21
N THR A 250 0.52 11.80 10.55
CA THR A 250 -0.78 12.44 10.77
C THR A 250 -1.95 11.55 10.33
N ALA A 251 -1.79 10.78 9.26
CA ALA A 251 -2.82 9.89 8.72
C ALA A 251 -3.00 8.64 9.60
N PHE A 252 -1.89 8.06 10.08
CA PHE A 252 -1.90 7.02 11.13
C PHE A 252 -2.69 7.46 12.36
N ILE A 253 -2.43 8.68 12.86
CA ILE A 253 -3.12 9.24 14.02
C ILE A 253 -4.60 9.47 13.72
N GLY A 254 -4.97 9.85 12.49
CA GLY A 254 -6.37 9.91 12.06
C GLY A 254 -7.12 8.58 12.27
N ILE A 255 -6.51 7.46 11.91
CA ILE A 255 -7.07 6.11 12.12
C ILE A 255 -7.13 5.78 13.61
N LEU A 256 -6.05 6.03 14.37
CA LEU A 256 -6.02 5.77 15.81
C LEU A 256 -7.08 6.58 16.56
N LYS A 257 -7.25 7.87 16.25
CA LYS A 257 -8.31 8.73 16.79
C LYS A 257 -9.71 8.23 16.42
N LYS A 258 -9.91 7.85 15.16
CA LYS A 258 -11.17 7.27 14.67
C LYS A 258 -11.54 5.97 15.41
N LEU A 259 -10.56 5.14 15.75
CA LEU A 259 -10.72 3.93 16.56
C LEU A 259 -10.76 4.20 18.08
N GLY A 260 -10.55 5.45 18.53
CA GLY A 260 -10.46 5.81 19.94
C GLY A 260 -9.28 5.16 20.67
N ARG A 261 -8.14 5.02 19.98
CA ARG A 261 -6.84 4.48 20.40
C ARG A 261 -5.79 5.58 20.69
N ASP A 262 -6.19 6.84 20.57
CA ASP A 262 -5.41 8.04 20.84
C ASP A 262 -5.41 8.45 22.33
N THR A 263 -6.09 7.68 23.19
CA THR A 263 -6.28 7.99 24.61
C THR A 263 -6.28 6.71 25.44
N VAL A 264 -5.68 6.76 26.64
CA VAL A 264 -5.75 5.67 27.61
C VAL A 264 -7.12 5.68 28.30
N LYS A 265 -7.81 4.55 28.33
CA LYS A 265 -9.16 4.41 28.91
C LYS A 265 -9.13 3.48 30.12
N GLY A 266 -9.56 3.99 31.27
CA GLY A 266 -9.90 3.18 32.45
C GLY A 266 -8.76 2.38 33.10
N GLY A 267 -7.50 2.67 32.78
CA GLY A 267 -6.35 1.92 33.30
C GLY A 267 -6.04 0.61 32.56
N GLU A 268 -6.83 0.23 31.55
CA GLU A 268 -6.53 -0.90 30.68
C GLU A 268 -5.54 -0.49 29.58
N LYS A 269 -4.29 -0.96 29.69
CA LYS A 269 -3.28 -0.86 28.62
C LYS A 269 -3.64 -1.79 27.46
N GLN A 270 -4.60 -1.39 26.62
CA GLN A 270 -4.94 -2.16 25.42
C GLN A 270 -3.90 -1.91 24.32
N LYS A 271 -2.98 -2.88 24.17
CA LYS A 271 -2.04 -2.95 23.05
C LYS A 271 -2.78 -2.79 21.72
N THR A 272 -2.23 -1.92 20.88
CA THR A 272 -2.76 -1.54 19.58
C THR A 272 -1.65 -1.74 18.56
N VAL A 273 -1.81 -2.72 17.68
CA VAL A 273 -0.80 -3.00 16.65
C VAL A 273 -1.26 -2.42 15.32
N VAL A 274 -0.31 -1.81 14.60
CA VAL A 274 -0.49 -1.43 13.20
C VAL A 274 0.45 -2.32 12.37
N ALA A 275 -0.13 -3.11 11.47
CA ALA A 275 0.65 -3.85 10.48
C ALA A 275 1.16 -2.89 9.41
N LEU A 276 2.41 -3.05 8.98
CA LEU A 276 3.01 -2.19 7.97
C LEU A 276 3.80 -3.04 6.98
N ASP A 277 3.43 -2.97 5.71
CA ASP A 277 4.06 -3.72 4.61
C ASP A 277 4.68 -2.72 3.63
N ASP A 278 6.00 -2.54 3.70
CA ASP A 278 6.82 -2.03 2.59
C ASP A 278 8.33 -2.16 2.89
N GLY A 279 9.14 -2.38 1.84
CA GLY A 279 10.59 -2.34 1.91
C GLY A 279 11.19 -1.00 2.39
N LEU A 280 10.43 0.10 2.34
CA LEU A 280 10.78 1.38 2.93
C LEU A 280 10.88 1.28 4.45
N TYR A 281 9.84 0.76 5.11
CA TYR A 281 9.83 0.59 6.55
C TYR A 281 10.81 -0.51 6.99
N GLU A 282 10.98 -1.56 6.18
CA GLU A 282 11.97 -2.61 6.46
C GLU A 282 13.42 -2.07 6.38
N HIS A 283 13.79 -1.47 5.25
CA HIS A 283 15.17 -1.16 4.90
C HIS A 283 15.59 0.30 5.14
N TYR A 284 14.67 1.27 5.07
CA TYR A 284 15.00 2.69 5.33
C TYR A 284 14.90 2.99 6.84
N THR A 285 15.86 2.48 7.63
CA THR A 285 15.78 2.55 9.11
C THR A 285 15.61 3.96 9.67
N LYS A 286 16.24 4.97 9.04
CA LYS A 286 16.05 6.38 9.42
C LYS A 286 14.62 6.91 9.16
N PHE A 287 13.97 6.48 8.09
CA PHE A 287 12.55 6.76 7.82
C PHE A 287 11.70 6.19 8.96
N ARG A 288 11.89 4.90 9.26
CA ARG A 288 11.18 4.19 10.35
C ARG A 288 11.31 4.91 11.69
N THR A 289 12.55 5.21 12.10
CA THR A 289 12.81 5.92 13.37
C THR A 289 12.23 7.33 13.39
N CYS A 290 12.21 8.05 12.26
CA CYS A 290 11.55 9.35 12.18
C CYS A 290 10.04 9.21 12.40
N MET A 291 9.38 8.32 11.66
CA MET A 291 7.94 8.05 11.75
C MET A 291 7.53 7.62 13.17
N GLU A 292 8.25 6.67 13.78
CA GLU A 292 7.98 6.19 15.14
C GLU A 292 8.16 7.29 16.21
N ASN A 293 9.19 8.14 16.07
CA ASN A 293 9.39 9.28 16.96
C ASN A 293 8.28 10.34 16.81
N THR A 294 7.87 10.67 15.60
CA THR A 294 6.78 11.63 15.36
C THR A 294 5.43 11.09 15.82
N LEU A 295 5.18 9.78 15.69
CA LEU A 295 4.01 9.14 16.30
C LEU A 295 4.04 9.30 17.83
N ARG A 296 5.18 9.02 18.48
CA ARG A 296 5.34 9.20 19.94
C ARG A 296 5.13 10.65 20.38
N GLU A 297 5.68 11.61 19.65
CA GLU A 297 5.53 13.05 19.93
C GLU A 297 4.06 13.49 19.85
N LEU A 298 3.34 13.08 18.81
CA LEU A 298 1.96 13.52 18.56
C LEU A 298 0.90 12.79 19.40
N LEU A 299 1.19 11.57 19.89
CA LEU A 299 0.32 10.78 20.76
C LEU A 299 0.64 10.99 22.26
N GLY A 300 1.86 11.43 22.58
CA GLY A 300 2.41 11.47 23.92
C GLY A 300 2.90 10.09 24.40
N GLU A 301 3.89 10.13 25.29
CA GLU A 301 4.59 8.93 25.81
C GLU A 301 3.61 7.84 26.29
N GLU A 302 2.66 8.18 27.18
CA GLU A 302 1.71 7.24 27.80
C GLU A 302 0.85 6.45 26.79
N VAL A 303 0.37 7.11 25.73
CA VAL A 303 -0.43 6.46 24.68
C VAL A 303 0.49 5.65 23.75
N SER A 304 1.66 6.21 23.41
CA SER A 304 2.62 5.59 22.50
C SER A 304 3.16 4.24 23.01
N GLU A 305 3.32 4.06 24.32
CA GLU A 305 3.73 2.77 24.93
C GLU A 305 2.80 1.61 24.54
N ASN A 306 1.54 1.91 24.24
CA ASN A 306 0.53 0.90 23.88
C ASN A 306 0.45 0.66 22.36
N ILE A 307 1.15 1.44 21.55
CA ILE A 307 1.08 1.40 20.09
C ILE A 307 2.36 0.78 19.53
N VAL A 308 2.21 -0.30 18.77
CA VAL A 308 3.32 -1.03 18.16
C VAL A 308 3.12 -1.09 16.66
N VAL A 309 4.02 -0.48 15.89
CA VAL A 309 4.08 -0.72 14.45
C VAL A 309 4.88 -2.02 14.22
N LYS A 310 4.31 -2.96 13.48
CA LYS A 310 4.95 -4.24 13.15
C LYS A 310 5.07 -4.38 11.65
N HIS A 311 6.27 -4.76 11.18
CA HIS A 311 6.44 -5.17 9.80
C HIS A 311 5.60 -6.42 9.51
N SER A 312 4.90 -6.43 8.38
CA SER A 312 3.98 -7.50 8.00
C SER A 312 4.19 -7.88 6.54
N ASN A 313 5.28 -8.59 6.26
CA ASN A 313 5.61 -9.07 4.92
C ASN A 313 4.44 -9.83 4.26
N ASP A 314 4.27 -9.57 2.96
CA ASP A 314 3.44 -10.34 2.03
C ASP A 314 1.93 -10.30 2.36
N GLY A 315 1.40 -9.08 2.50
CA GLY A 315 -0.05 -8.87 2.54
C GLY A 315 -0.76 -9.32 1.27
N SER A 316 -0.15 -9.15 0.10
CA SER A 316 -0.75 -9.47 -1.21
C SER A 316 -0.78 -10.97 -1.52
N GLY A 317 0.22 -11.75 -1.12
CA GLY A 317 0.23 -13.22 -1.24
C GLY A 317 -0.47 -13.91 -0.07
N ILE A 318 0.23 -14.08 1.04
CA ILE A 318 -0.28 -14.76 2.25
C ILE A 318 -1.61 -14.15 2.74
N GLY A 319 -1.74 -12.82 2.75
CA GLY A 319 -2.97 -12.17 3.19
C GLY A 319 -4.19 -12.47 2.32
N ALA A 320 -4.01 -12.55 0.99
CA ALA A 320 -5.06 -12.96 0.07
C ALA A 320 -5.40 -14.45 0.19
N ALA A 321 -4.41 -15.32 0.36
CA ALA A 321 -4.60 -16.75 0.60
C ALA A 321 -5.36 -17.02 1.91
N LEU A 322 -5.04 -16.30 2.99
CA LEU A 322 -5.77 -16.36 4.26
C LEU A 322 -7.22 -15.90 4.10
N LEU A 323 -7.48 -14.84 3.34
CA LEU A 323 -8.86 -14.40 3.03
C LEU A 323 -9.65 -15.46 2.26
N ALA A 324 -9.06 -16.07 1.23
CA ALA A 324 -9.68 -17.16 0.51
C ALA A 324 -10.00 -18.35 1.43
N ALA A 325 -9.09 -18.70 2.34
CA ALA A 325 -9.31 -19.74 3.35
C ALA A 325 -10.44 -19.38 4.34
N PHE A 326 -10.50 -18.13 4.83
CA PHE A 326 -11.53 -17.67 5.77
C PHE A 326 -12.95 -17.67 5.21
N HIS A 327 -13.09 -17.50 3.89
CA HIS A 327 -14.40 -17.53 3.24
C HIS A 327 -14.80 -18.95 2.77
N SER A 328 -13.83 -19.88 2.67
CA SER A 328 -13.96 -21.23 2.10
C SER A 328 -15.26 -21.96 2.45
N GLN A 329 -15.86 -22.63 1.46
CA GLN A 329 -17.05 -23.47 1.62
C GLN A 329 -16.86 -24.70 2.54
N TYR A 330 -15.64 -24.96 3.00
CA TYR A 330 -15.29 -26.13 3.84
C TYR A 330 -15.17 -25.80 5.35
N ILE A 331 -15.67 -24.65 5.80
CA ILE A 331 -15.72 -24.29 7.24
C ILE A 331 -16.53 -25.34 8.01
N GLY A 332 -15.86 -26.12 8.87
CA GLY A 332 -16.50 -27.10 9.76
C GLY A 332 -16.59 -28.53 9.25
N VAL A 333 -15.87 -28.91 8.19
CA VAL A 333 -15.70 -30.33 7.83
C VAL A 333 -14.62 -30.94 8.74
N GLU A 334 -15.01 -31.80 9.68
CA GLU A 334 -14.06 -32.66 10.40
C GLU A 334 -13.39 -33.64 9.43
N GLU A 335 -12.09 -33.91 9.62
CA GLU A 335 -11.35 -34.88 8.81
C GLU A 335 -11.92 -36.31 9.01
N PHE A 336 -12.05 -37.06 7.91
CA PHE A 336 -12.57 -38.44 7.87
C PHE A 336 -11.50 -39.49 8.19
#